data_AF-A0A1F4A4K1-F1
#
_entry.id   AF-A0A1F4A4K1-F1
#
_cell.length_a   1.000
_cell.length_b   1.000
_cell.length_c   1.000
_cell.angle_alpha   90.00
_cell.angle_beta   90.00
_cell.angle_gamma   90.00
#
_symmetry.space_group_name_H-M   'P 1'
#
loop_
_entity.id
_entity.type
_entity.pdbx_description
1 polymer ?
#
loop_
_entity_poly.entity_id
_entity_poly.type
_entity_poly.pdbx_seq_one_letter_code
_entity_poly.pdbx_strand_id
1 'polypeptide(L)'
;MERQMLTLYQYGNSVCAQKVRVTLCEKGLAWETRNVDLFRAEQYSPEYLKLNPKGLVPTLVHDGVPIIESTLICEYLEDAFPIPGLAPEDPLERARMRLWSKAVDEGLHEGVTEISFSAMFREAMKSMTEEQRQTRFRNVGDPKRRDRFMSTYALGIDSPYVAWAVAAFEKAFANLEQALEAGSEWILAGGYSLADINLAPCVARLDYLGLLEIWTAGRPATLAWWQRARARSSFKAAISGPLSADEVERMRRSGARVHERVAAIRGECVQMLKAAKPGWRRIIELLRDALGGPDGDVDELRPQQPLGVAPRIAPGVEVAAGGVLDAREHAAEIRVVVVGHVLGDGDVRPAAAGDECARAL
;
A
#
# COMPACT_ATOMS: atom_id res chain seq x y z
N MET A 1 29.76 4.56 26.01
CA MET A 1 28.81 4.50 24.89
C MET A 1 27.78 5.57 25.14
N GLU A 2 27.69 6.57 24.26
CA GLU A 2 26.52 7.43 24.24
C GLU A 2 25.28 6.55 24.08
N ARG A 3 24.26 6.84 24.89
CA ARG A 3 23.01 6.08 24.88
C ARG A 3 22.27 6.49 23.61
N GLN A 4 22.18 5.58 22.64
CA GLN A 4 21.39 5.84 21.43
C GLN A 4 19.95 6.18 21.82
N MET A 5 19.47 7.32 21.33
CA MET A 5 18.18 7.88 21.71
C MET A 5 17.19 7.68 20.56
N LEU A 6 16.32 6.68 20.73
CA LEU A 6 15.17 6.46 19.87
C LEU A 6 13.96 7.17 20.44
N THR A 7 13.36 8.07 19.66
CA THR A 7 12.09 8.72 20.00
C THR A 7 11.06 8.43 18.91
N LEU A 8 9.94 7.82 19.30
CA LEU A 8 8.84 7.50 18.39
C LEU A 8 7.70 8.51 18.56
N TYR A 9 7.52 9.34 17.53
CA TYR A 9 6.32 10.17 17.41
C TYR A 9 5.18 9.33 16.83
N GLN A 10 4.10 9.19 17.58
CA GLN A 10 3.00 8.31 17.22
C GLN A 10 1.63 8.79 17.68
N TYR A 11 0.61 8.09 17.19
CA TYR A 11 -0.72 8.10 17.77
C TYR A 11 -1.06 6.67 18.21
N GLY A 12 -1.56 6.50 19.44
CA GLY A 12 -1.71 5.19 20.09
C GLY A 12 -2.52 4.16 19.29
N ASN A 13 -3.53 4.61 18.55
CA ASN A 13 -4.37 3.77 17.69
C ASN A 13 -4.00 3.89 16.18
N SER A 14 -2.79 4.31 15.84
CA SER A 14 -2.31 4.30 14.45
C SER A 14 -1.77 2.92 14.06
N VAL A 15 -2.33 2.33 13.01
CA VAL A 15 -1.91 1.05 12.44
C VAL A 15 -0.45 1.11 11.95
N CYS A 16 -0.03 2.22 11.36
CA CYS A 16 1.37 2.39 10.92
C CYS A 16 2.33 2.49 12.11
N ALA A 17 1.91 3.14 13.22
CA ALA A 17 2.73 3.21 14.44
C ALA A 17 2.79 1.86 15.18
N GLN A 18 1.75 1.03 15.05
CA GLN A 18 1.76 -0.34 15.56
C GLN A 18 2.85 -1.19 14.90
N LYS A 19 3.06 -1.07 13.57
CA LYS A 19 4.17 -1.78 12.87
C LYS A 19 5.52 -1.49 13.56
N VAL A 20 5.85 -0.21 13.71
CA VAL A 20 7.12 0.24 14.30
C VAL A 20 7.25 -0.18 15.76
N ARG A 21 6.19 -0.08 16.57
CA ARG A 21 6.23 -0.53 17.96
C ARG A 21 6.47 -2.04 18.06
N VAL A 22 5.84 -2.85 17.21
CA VAL A 22 6.09 -4.29 17.17
C VAL A 22 7.56 -4.55 16.84
N THR A 23 8.11 -3.89 15.81
CA THR A 23 9.54 -4.02 15.47
C THR A 23 10.46 -3.64 16.63
N LEU A 24 10.21 -2.51 17.29
CA LEU A 24 10.98 -2.10 18.48
C LEU A 24 10.89 -3.13 19.62
N CYS A 25 9.69 -3.66 19.88
CA CYS A 25 9.48 -4.70 20.89
C CYS A 25 10.21 -6.00 20.56
N GLU A 26 10.10 -6.49 19.32
CA GLU A 26 10.77 -7.71 18.86
C GLU A 26 12.29 -7.57 18.93
N LYS A 27 12.82 -6.37 18.65
CA LYS A 27 14.23 -6.07 18.76
C LYS A 27 14.73 -5.80 20.19
N GLY A 28 13.84 -5.73 21.18
CA GLY A 28 14.20 -5.38 22.55
C GLY A 28 14.75 -3.96 22.70
N LEU A 29 14.42 -3.06 21.78
CA LEU A 29 14.91 -1.68 21.79
C LEU A 29 14.07 -0.83 22.75
N ALA A 30 14.74 0.02 23.53
CA ALA A 30 14.08 1.03 24.34
C ALA A 30 13.86 2.30 23.52
N TRP A 31 12.71 2.96 23.69
CA TRP A 31 12.41 4.22 23.02
C TRP A 31 11.61 5.15 23.93
N GLU A 32 11.70 6.45 23.66
CA GLU A 32 10.78 7.45 24.19
C GLU A 32 9.56 7.58 23.29
N THR A 33 8.35 7.62 23.85
CA THR A 33 7.13 7.90 23.07
C THR A 33 6.78 9.38 23.13
N ARG A 34 6.51 9.98 21.97
CA ARG A 34 5.89 11.30 21.84
C ARG A 34 4.53 11.16 21.16
N ASN A 35 3.47 11.49 21.87
CA ASN A 35 2.11 11.41 21.31
C ASN A 35 1.82 12.63 20.42
N VAL A 36 1.23 12.39 19.25
CA VAL A 36 0.75 13.40 18.31
C VAL A 36 -0.75 13.21 18.17
N ASP A 37 -1.55 14.17 18.64
CA ASP A 37 -3.01 14.10 18.62
C ASP A 37 -3.56 14.42 17.22
N LEU A 38 -4.01 13.36 16.53
CA LEU A 38 -4.57 13.45 15.18
C LEU A 38 -5.96 14.10 15.13
N PHE A 39 -6.70 14.10 16.24
CA PHE A 39 -7.98 14.79 16.34
C PHE A 39 -7.78 16.30 16.48
N ARG A 40 -6.74 16.72 17.19
CA ARG A 40 -6.31 18.12 17.29
C ARG A 40 -5.46 18.59 16.12
N ALA A 41 -5.22 17.72 15.14
CA ALA A 41 -4.48 18.04 13.93
C ALA A 41 -3.01 18.42 14.19
N GLU A 42 -2.41 17.92 15.28
CA GLU A 42 -1.05 18.25 15.70
C GLU A 42 0.02 17.79 14.69
N GLN A 43 -0.29 16.79 13.87
CA GLN A 43 0.57 16.35 12.78
C GLN A 43 0.75 17.39 11.66
N TYR A 44 -0.03 18.48 11.69
CA TYR A 44 0.13 19.62 10.79
C TYR A 44 0.71 20.86 11.49
N SER A 45 1.14 20.74 12.75
CA SER A 45 1.88 21.80 13.43
C SER A 45 3.21 22.11 12.71
N PRO A 46 3.65 23.37 12.65
CA PRO A 46 4.94 23.72 12.08
C PRO A 46 6.11 22.95 12.70
N GLU A 47 6.04 22.64 13.99
CA GLU A 47 7.04 21.88 14.72
C GLU A 47 7.11 20.43 14.23
N TYR A 48 5.97 19.77 14.06
CA TYR A 48 5.94 18.38 13.60
C TYR A 48 6.26 18.25 12.11
N LEU A 49 5.82 19.20 11.28
CA LEU A 49 6.10 19.17 9.84
C LEU A 49 7.59 19.30 9.51
N LYS A 50 8.42 19.85 10.41
CA LYS A 50 9.89 19.81 10.29
C LYS A 50 10.45 18.39 10.39
N LEU A 51 9.78 17.50 11.14
CA LEU A 51 10.16 16.09 11.26
C LEU A 51 9.58 15.25 10.12
N ASN A 52 8.31 15.49 9.79
CA ASN A 52 7.62 14.74 8.74
C ASN A 52 6.74 15.67 7.88
N PRO A 53 7.25 16.11 6.71
CA PRO A 53 6.53 17.00 5.81
C PRO A 53 5.22 16.44 5.25
N LYS A 54 5.00 15.11 5.31
CA LYS A 54 3.74 14.49 4.87
C LYS A 54 2.59 14.68 5.87
N GLY A 55 2.88 15.16 7.08
CA GLY A 55 1.92 15.32 8.16
C GLY A 55 1.28 13.99 8.57
N LEU A 56 2.10 12.96 8.76
CA LEU A 56 1.68 11.60 9.11
C LEU A 56 2.45 11.08 10.32
N VAL A 57 1.88 10.09 11.00
CA VAL A 57 2.57 9.26 12.01
C VAL A 57 2.65 7.82 11.51
N PRO A 58 3.68 7.04 11.90
CA PRO A 58 4.75 7.37 12.83
C PRO A 58 5.89 8.19 12.20
N THR A 59 6.69 8.81 13.06
CA THR A 59 8.03 9.31 12.73
C THR A 59 8.99 8.83 13.81
N LEU A 60 10.04 8.12 13.42
CA LEU A 60 11.11 7.72 14.33
C LEU A 60 12.20 8.78 14.28
N VAL A 61 12.73 9.19 15.42
CA VAL A 61 13.93 10.03 15.50
C VAL A 61 15.02 9.19 16.17
N HIS A 62 16.13 8.99 15.46
CA HIS A 62 17.31 8.32 16.00
C HIS A 62 18.44 9.35 16.06
N ASP A 63 18.89 9.68 17.28
CA ASP A 63 19.97 10.65 17.52
C ASP A 63 19.77 11.99 16.78
N GLY A 64 18.53 12.48 16.81
CA GLY A 64 18.13 13.75 16.18
C GLY A 64 17.79 13.67 14.70
N VAL A 65 18.01 12.52 14.04
CA VAL A 65 17.69 12.32 12.63
C VAL A 65 16.29 11.70 12.47
N PRO A 66 15.34 12.37 11.79
CA PRO A 66 14.02 11.81 11.54
C PRO A 66 14.04 10.79 10.40
N ILE A 67 13.34 9.67 10.61
CA ILE A 67 13.02 8.63 9.64
C ILE A 67 11.49 8.54 9.54
N ILE A 68 10.98 8.59 8.30
CA ILE A 68 9.55 8.56 7.98
C ILE A 68 9.22 7.31 7.16
N GLU A 69 7.93 7.06 6.92
CA GLU A 69 7.37 5.84 6.32
C GLU A 69 7.51 4.61 7.22
N SER A 70 6.39 4.09 7.74
CA SER A 70 6.41 3.01 8.74
C SER A 70 7.18 1.77 8.30
N THR A 71 7.06 1.36 7.03
CA THR A 71 7.78 0.20 6.48
C THR A 71 9.28 0.46 6.40
N LEU A 72 9.69 1.66 5.95
CA LEU A 72 11.11 2.04 5.91
C LEU A 72 11.70 2.23 7.30
N ILE A 73 10.92 2.70 8.28
CA ILE A 73 11.32 2.73 9.68
C ILE A 73 11.59 1.31 10.18
N CYS A 74 10.73 0.33 9.86
CA CYS A 74 10.95 -1.06 10.23
C CYS A 74 12.22 -1.64 9.58
N GLU A 75 12.47 -1.37 8.29
CA GLU A 75 13.69 -1.79 7.60
C GLU A 75 14.94 -1.07 8.14
N TYR A 76 14.84 0.22 8.45
CA TYR A 76 15.92 0.97 9.10
C TYR A 76 16.31 0.37 10.44
N LEU A 77 15.32 -0.02 11.26
CA LEU A 77 15.57 -0.69 12.53
C LEU A 77 16.22 -2.07 12.32
N GLU A 78 15.90 -2.77 11.23
CA GLU A 78 16.58 -4.02 10.85
C GLU A 78 18.05 -3.77 10.50
N ASP A 79 18.32 -2.78 9.65
CA ASP A 79 19.69 -2.49 9.19
C ASP A 79 20.56 -1.89 10.31
N ALA A 80 20.00 -1.01 11.15
CA ALA A 80 20.72 -0.36 12.24
C ALA A 80 20.88 -1.24 13.49
N PHE A 81 19.95 -2.17 13.72
CA PHE A 81 19.93 -3.08 14.87
C PHE A 81 19.67 -4.51 14.40
N PRO A 82 20.64 -5.19 13.76
CA PRO A 82 20.42 -6.45 13.05
C PRO A 82 20.08 -7.65 13.94
N ILE A 83 20.23 -7.51 15.27
CA ILE A 83 19.97 -8.60 16.22
C ILE A 83 18.90 -8.15 17.22
N PRO A 84 17.84 -8.96 17.44
CA PRO A 84 17.44 -10.13 16.65
C PRO A 84 17.01 -9.76 15.22
N GLY A 85 17.29 -10.67 14.28
CA GLY A 85 16.95 -10.49 12.86
C GLY A 85 15.45 -10.66 12.61
N LEU A 86 14.86 -9.77 11.83
CA LEU A 86 13.46 -9.78 11.39
C LEU A 86 13.35 -9.80 9.86
N ALA A 87 14.47 -9.90 9.14
CA ALA A 87 14.50 -10.11 7.72
C ALA A 87 15.33 -11.35 7.36
N PRO A 88 14.99 -12.07 6.26
CA PRO A 88 15.86 -13.10 5.72
C PRO A 88 17.21 -12.54 5.26
N GLU A 89 18.27 -13.32 5.48
CA GLU A 89 19.61 -13.02 4.94
C GLU A 89 19.67 -13.25 3.41
N ASP A 90 18.94 -14.26 2.92
CA ASP A 90 18.88 -14.55 1.49
C ASP A 90 18.21 -13.39 0.71
N PRO A 91 18.86 -12.85 -0.34
CA PRO A 91 18.32 -11.72 -1.09
C PRO A 91 16.96 -11.99 -1.75
N LEU A 92 16.68 -13.21 -2.20
CA LEU A 92 15.43 -13.56 -2.85
C LEU A 92 14.29 -13.63 -1.83
N GLU A 93 14.53 -14.25 -0.67
CA GLU A 93 13.56 -14.26 0.43
C GLU A 93 13.33 -12.86 1.00
N ARG A 94 14.36 -12.01 1.06
CA ARG A 94 14.21 -10.59 1.43
C ARG A 94 13.38 -9.81 0.41
N ALA A 95 13.51 -10.12 -0.88
CA ALA A 95 12.62 -9.55 -1.90
C ALA A 95 11.16 -10.02 -1.74
N ARG A 96 10.93 -11.30 -1.42
CA ARG A 96 9.59 -11.83 -1.10
C ARG A 96 8.99 -11.16 0.13
N MET A 97 9.78 -10.96 1.19
CA MET A 97 9.38 -10.18 2.36
C MET A 97 8.92 -8.76 2.01
N ARG A 98 9.69 -8.09 1.14
CA ARG A 98 9.39 -6.73 0.69
C ARG A 98 8.15 -6.67 -0.20
N LEU A 99 7.84 -7.72 -0.97
CA LEU A 99 6.58 -7.78 -1.73
C LEU A 99 5.35 -7.75 -0.82
N TRP A 100 5.41 -8.42 0.34
CA TRP A 100 4.36 -8.34 1.35
C TRP A 100 4.24 -6.93 1.94
N SER A 101 5.37 -6.32 2.29
CA SER A 101 5.41 -4.96 2.81
C SER A 101 4.86 -3.94 1.79
N LYS A 102 5.22 -4.10 0.52
CA LYS A 102 4.70 -3.31 -0.60
C LYS A 102 3.19 -3.50 -0.78
N ALA A 103 2.67 -4.72 -0.68
CA ALA A 103 1.23 -4.96 -0.74
C ALA A 103 0.47 -4.29 0.41
N VAL A 104 1.11 -4.19 1.59
CA VAL A 104 0.56 -3.41 2.70
C VAL A 104 0.52 -1.92 2.36
N ASP A 105 1.63 -1.36 1.87
CA ASP A 105 1.72 0.08 1.62
C ASP A 105 0.89 0.53 0.41
N GLU A 106 0.74 -0.30 -0.61
CA GLU A 106 0.02 -0.03 -1.86
C GLU A 106 -1.36 -0.69 -1.92
N GLY A 107 -2.08 -0.69 -0.81
CA GLY A 107 -3.48 -1.10 -0.82
C GLY A 107 -4.07 -1.30 0.57
N LEU A 108 -3.40 -2.08 1.42
CA LEU A 108 -3.96 -2.39 2.74
C LEU A 108 -3.89 -1.20 3.70
N HIS A 109 -2.87 -0.35 3.62
CA HIS A 109 -2.76 0.85 4.45
C HIS A 109 -3.91 1.83 4.17
N GLU A 110 -4.11 2.16 2.90
CA GLU A 110 -5.25 2.99 2.47
C GLU A 110 -6.57 2.27 2.82
N GLY A 111 -6.64 0.95 2.57
CA GLY A 111 -7.85 0.19 2.84
C GLY A 111 -8.26 0.13 4.31
N VAL A 112 -7.30 -0.05 5.22
CA VAL A 112 -7.54 0.08 6.67
C VAL A 112 -8.08 1.46 7.01
N THR A 113 -7.49 2.50 6.41
CA THR A 113 -7.91 3.89 6.64
C THR A 113 -9.35 4.09 6.20
N GLU A 114 -9.71 3.64 5.01
CA GLU A 114 -11.05 3.89 4.47
C GLU A 114 -12.14 3.09 5.18
N ILE A 115 -11.88 1.81 5.49
CA ILE A 115 -12.82 1.00 6.28
C ILE A 115 -12.97 1.57 7.70
N SER A 116 -11.87 1.91 8.37
CA SER A 116 -11.91 2.47 9.73
C SER A 116 -12.59 3.85 9.75
N PHE A 117 -12.30 4.69 8.76
CA PHE A 117 -12.89 6.02 8.65
C PHE A 117 -14.39 5.94 8.43
N SER A 118 -14.84 5.13 7.47
CA SER A 118 -16.26 4.94 7.18
C SER A 118 -17.02 4.32 8.35
N ALA A 119 -16.41 3.39 9.09
CA ALA A 119 -17.05 2.76 10.25
C ALA A 119 -17.10 3.68 11.49
N MET A 120 -16.02 4.40 11.78
CA MET A 120 -15.81 5.10 13.06
C MET A 120 -15.72 6.62 12.92
N PHE A 121 -14.75 7.12 12.16
CA PHE A 121 -14.36 8.53 12.19
C PHE A 121 -15.35 9.44 11.45
N ARG A 122 -16.05 8.90 10.45
CA ARG A 122 -17.10 9.62 9.73
C ARG A 122 -18.19 10.14 10.65
N GLU A 123 -18.65 9.33 11.60
CA GLU A 123 -19.69 9.75 12.55
C GLU A 123 -19.20 10.87 13.46
N ALA A 124 -17.94 10.81 13.92
CA ALA A 124 -17.34 11.90 14.69
C ALA A 124 -17.18 13.20 13.89
N MET A 125 -17.03 13.12 12.56
CA MET A 125 -16.96 14.31 11.70
C MET A 125 -18.31 14.94 11.39
N LYS A 126 -19.42 14.19 11.54
CA LYS A 126 -20.77 14.74 11.38
C LYS A 126 -21.13 15.77 12.45
N SER A 127 -20.55 15.67 13.65
CA SER A 127 -20.76 16.64 14.73
C SER A 127 -19.92 17.92 14.58
N MET A 128 -19.00 17.97 13.61
CA MET A 128 -18.22 19.18 13.31
C MET A 128 -19.04 20.20 12.52
N THR A 129 -18.64 21.47 12.56
CA THR A 129 -19.16 22.47 11.62
C THR A 129 -18.59 22.24 10.22
N GLU A 130 -19.25 22.80 9.20
CA GLU A 130 -18.74 22.73 7.83
C GLU A 130 -17.34 23.34 7.72
N GLU A 131 -17.12 24.49 8.34
CA GLU A 131 -15.82 25.17 8.32
C GLU A 131 -14.71 24.33 8.99
N GLN A 132 -15.03 23.64 10.08
CA GLN A 132 -14.10 22.71 10.70
C GLN A 132 -13.74 21.55 9.76
N ARG A 133 -14.72 20.97 9.07
CA ARG A 133 -14.46 19.91 8.08
C ARG A 133 -13.62 20.40 6.91
N GLN A 134 -13.97 21.55 6.34
CA GLN A 134 -13.22 22.15 5.23
C GLN A 134 -11.78 22.46 5.63
N THR A 135 -11.55 22.96 6.84
CA THR A 135 -10.19 23.14 7.38
C THR A 135 -9.43 21.83 7.45
N ARG A 136 -10.05 20.75 7.94
CA ARG A 136 -9.41 19.42 7.97
C ARG A 136 -9.05 18.92 6.57
N PHE A 137 -9.91 19.12 5.58
CA PHE A 137 -9.60 18.73 4.19
C PHE A 137 -8.47 19.58 3.60
N ARG A 138 -8.45 20.90 3.85
CA ARG A 138 -7.38 21.80 3.38
C ARG A 138 -6.01 21.46 3.97
N ASN A 139 -5.97 20.99 5.21
CA ASN A 139 -4.72 20.56 5.85
C ASN A 139 -4.11 19.31 5.18
N VAL A 140 -4.90 18.54 4.43
CA VAL A 140 -4.42 17.39 3.66
C VAL A 140 -3.77 17.90 2.37
N GLY A 141 -2.45 18.13 2.41
CA GLY A 141 -1.69 18.65 1.27
C GLY A 141 -1.64 17.72 0.06
N ASP A 142 -1.71 16.39 0.26
CA ASP A 142 -1.76 15.43 -0.83
C ASP A 142 -3.17 15.40 -1.47
N PRO A 143 -3.31 15.70 -2.77
CA PRO A 143 -4.61 15.81 -3.42
C PRO A 143 -5.35 14.47 -3.54
N LYS A 144 -4.65 13.35 -3.72
CA LYS A 144 -5.27 12.02 -3.81
C LYS A 144 -5.82 11.61 -2.46
N ARG A 145 -5.04 11.80 -1.39
CA ARG A 145 -5.45 11.52 -0.02
C ARG A 145 -6.61 12.41 0.40
N ARG A 146 -6.60 13.68 0.01
CA ARG A 146 -7.71 14.61 0.27
C ARG A 146 -8.99 14.15 -0.42
N ASP A 147 -8.92 13.77 -1.70
CA ASP A 147 -10.06 13.25 -2.45
C ASP A 147 -10.67 12.00 -1.78
N ARG A 148 -9.83 11.07 -1.34
CA ARG A 148 -10.28 9.90 -0.58
C ARG A 148 -11.02 10.28 0.69
N PHE A 149 -10.47 11.16 1.51
CA PHE A 149 -11.14 11.60 2.74
C PHE A 149 -12.47 12.30 2.47
N MET A 150 -12.55 13.12 1.42
CA MET A 150 -13.81 13.77 1.03
C MET A 150 -14.84 12.74 0.55
N SER A 151 -14.42 11.77 -0.26
CA SER A 151 -15.26 10.69 -0.76
C SER A 151 -15.78 9.78 0.37
N THR A 152 -14.91 9.33 1.27
CA THR A 152 -15.29 8.48 2.41
C THR A 152 -16.13 9.25 3.43
N TYR A 153 -15.93 10.56 3.60
CA TYR A 153 -16.85 11.39 4.39
C TYR A 153 -18.24 11.48 3.73
N ALA A 154 -18.31 11.80 2.44
CA ALA A 154 -19.58 11.96 1.74
C ALA A 154 -20.37 10.65 1.66
N LEU A 155 -19.73 9.60 1.15
CA LEU A 155 -20.37 8.33 0.77
C LEU A 155 -20.26 7.25 1.85
N GLY A 156 -19.38 7.43 2.85
CA GLY A 156 -19.18 6.41 3.88
C GLY A 156 -18.69 5.10 3.30
N ILE A 157 -19.33 4.00 3.72
CA ILE A 157 -18.95 2.65 3.31
C ILE A 157 -19.20 2.40 1.81
N ASP A 158 -20.04 3.19 1.16
CA ASP A 158 -20.33 3.10 -0.26
C ASP A 158 -19.35 3.91 -1.14
N SER A 159 -18.30 4.50 -0.55
CA SER A 159 -17.23 5.13 -1.31
C SER A 159 -16.53 4.10 -2.21
N PRO A 160 -16.18 4.45 -3.47
CA PRO A 160 -15.43 3.56 -4.36
C PRO A 160 -14.07 3.15 -3.77
N TYR A 161 -13.47 4.01 -2.93
CA TYR A 161 -12.23 3.71 -2.23
C TYR A 161 -12.37 2.58 -1.21
N VAL A 162 -13.56 2.42 -0.61
CA VAL A 162 -13.85 1.27 0.27
C VAL A 162 -13.99 -0.01 -0.56
N ALA A 163 -14.58 0.05 -1.76
CA ALA A 163 -14.62 -1.12 -2.64
C ALA A 163 -13.20 -1.57 -3.05
N TRP A 164 -12.30 -0.63 -3.36
CA TRP A 164 -10.90 -0.94 -3.64
C TRP A 164 -10.18 -1.50 -2.41
N ALA A 165 -10.45 -0.95 -1.23
CA ALA A 165 -9.94 -1.48 0.04
C ALA A 165 -10.33 -2.95 0.24
N VAL A 166 -11.62 -3.26 0.08
CA VAL A 166 -12.13 -4.62 0.25
C VAL A 166 -11.53 -5.59 -0.76
N ALA A 167 -11.35 -5.16 -2.02
CA ALA A 167 -10.68 -5.95 -3.05
C ALA A 167 -9.19 -6.20 -2.72
N ALA A 168 -8.48 -5.19 -2.19
CA ALA A 168 -7.09 -5.33 -1.76
C ALA A 168 -6.95 -6.33 -0.62
N PHE A 169 -7.85 -6.26 0.38
CA PHE A 169 -7.91 -7.26 1.46
C PHE A 169 -8.24 -8.66 0.94
N GLU A 170 -9.18 -8.80 0.01
CA GLU A 170 -9.51 -10.11 -0.57
C GLU A 170 -8.30 -10.73 -1.27
N LYS A 171 -7.57 -9.94 -2.07
CA LYS A 171 -6.34 -10.40 -2.73
C LYS A 171 -5.27 -10.77 -1.71
N ALA A 172 -5.05 -9.95 -0.69
CA ALA A 172 -4.04 -10.20 0.33
C ALA A 172 -4.33 -11.46 1.14
N PHE A 173 -5.59 -11.68 1.56
CA PHE A 173 -5.98 -12.87 2.31
C PHE A 173 -5.96 -14.14 1.46
N ALA A 174 -6.29 -14.06 0.16
CA ALA A 174 -6.11 -15.18 -0.75
C ALA A 174 -4.63 -15.56 -0.92
N ASN A 175 -3.76 -14.57 -1.10
CA ASN A 175 -2.32 -14.79 -1.17
C ASN A 175 -1.75 -15.31 0.15
N LEU A 176 -2.29 -14.86 1.29
CA LEU A 176 -1.83 -15.26 2.61
C LEU A 176 -2.17 -16.72 2.87
N GLU A 177 -3.40 -17.13 2.55
CA GLU A 177 -3.80 -18.53 2.62
C GLU A 177 -2.87 -19.40 1.76
N GLN A 178 -2.63 -19.01 0.51
CA GLN A 178 -1.75 -19.74 -0.40
C GLN A 178 -0.30 -19.84 0.13
N ALA A 179 0.23 -18.76 0.70
CA ALA A 179 1.58 -18.76 1.26
C ALA A 179 1.71 -19.70 2.47
N LEU A 180 0.64 -19.81 3.28
CA LEU A 180 0.61 -20.64 4.48
C LEU A 180 0.23 -22.11 4.20
N GLU A 181 -0.48 -22.39 3.09
CA GLU A 181 -0.87 -23.73 2.64
C GLU A 181 0.32 -24.68 2.43
N ALA A 182 1.53 -24.16 2.26
CA ALA A 182 2.77 -24.94 2.24
C ALA A 182 3.19 -25.50 3.61
N GLY A 183 2.36 -25.32 4.65
CA GLY A 183 2.63 -25.76 6.03
C GLY A 183 3.52 -24.80 6.83
N SER A 184 3.81 -23.62 6.29
CA SER A 184 4.63 -22.61 6.96
C SER A 184 3.88 -21.97 8.13
N GLU A 185 4.57 -21.74 9.25
CA GLU A 185 3.96 -21.10 10.42
C GLU A 185 3.73 -19.60 10.24
N TRP A 186 4.63 -18.96 9.48
CA TRP A 186 4.68 -17.54 9.18
C TRP A 186 4.62 -17.32 7.67
N ILE A 187 4.45 -16.07 7.25
CA ILE A 187 4.33 -15.72 5.83
C ILE A 187 5.52 -16.23 5.01
N LEU A 188 6.72 -16.20 5.60
CA LEU A 188 7.93 -16.77 5.02
C LEU A 188 8.32 -18.03 5.79
N ALA A 189 8.80 -19.04 5.07
CA ALA A 189 9.25 -20.30 5.66
C ALA A 189 10.42 -20.12 6.65
N GLY A 190 11.23 -19.06 6.48
CA GLY A 190 12.36 -18.72 7.36
C GLY A 190 11.97 -18.20 8.75
N GLY A 191 10.68 -18.00 9.04
CA GLY A 191 10.20 -17.59 10.36
C GLY A 191 9.47 -16.25 10.38
N TYR A 192 9.21 -15.76 11.60
CA TYR A 192 8.53 -14.47 11.82
C TYR A 192 9.40 -13.32 11.32
N SER A 193 8.83 -12.47 10.46
CA SER A 193 9.60 -11.44 9.75
C SER A 193 8.87 -10.10 9.68
N LEU A 194 9.51 -9.10 9.06
CA LEU A 194 8.86 -7.83 8.75
C LEU A 194 7.61 -8.01 7.87
N ALA A 195 7.49 -9.10 7.09
CA ALA A 195 6.25 -9.38 6.35
C ALA A 195 5.06 -9.56 7.30
N ASP A 196 5.23 -10.37 8.35
CA ASP A 196 4.20 -10.62 9.37
C ASP A 196 3.93 -9.35 10.19
N ILE A 197 4.99 -8.65 10.59
CA ILE A 197 4.92 -7.42 11.40
C ILE A 197 4.18 -6.31 10.64
N ASN A 198 4.42 -6.16 9.34
CA ASN A 198 3.79 -5.12 8.54
C ASN A 198 2.31 -5.43 8.27
N LEU A 199 1.93 -6.71 8.17
CA LEU A 199 0.55 -7.12 7.91
C LEU A 199 -0.31 -7.18 9.18
N ALA A 200 0.23 -7.66 10.30
CA ALA A 200 -0.54 -7.94 11.52
C ALA A 200 -1.36 -6.74 12.06
N PRO A 201 -0.86 -5.49 12.07
CA PRO A 201 -1.66 -4.33 12.48
C PRO A 201 -2.91 -4.09 11.62
N CYS A 202 -2.83 -4.34 10.31
CA CYS A 202 -3.98 -4.21 9.41
C CYS A 202 -5.04 -5.26 9.75
N VAL A 203 -4.62 -6.50 10.00
CA VAL A 203 -5.51 -7.60 10.40
C VAL A 203 -6.10 -7.34 11.79
N ALA A 204 -5.30 -6.83 12.73
CA ALA A 204 -5.76 -6.42 14.06
C ALA A 204 -6.89 -5.40 13.99
N ARG A 205 -6.78 -4.39 13.10
CA ARG A 205 -7.85 -3.41 12.93
C ARG A 205 -9.15 -4.04 12.44
N LEU A 206 -9.09 -4.98 11.49
CA LEU A 206 -10.28 -5.73 11.07
C LEU A 206 -10.87 -6.56 12.21
N ASP A 207 -10.05 -7.17 13.05
CA ASP A 207 -10.50 -7.93 14.23
C ASP A 207 -11.20 -7.02 15.25
N TYR A 208 -10.60 -5.86 15.58
CA TYR A 208 -11.20 -4.90 16.51
C TYR A 208 -12.51 -4.31 15.99
N LEU A 209 -12.65 -4.12 14.68
CA LEU A 209 -13.92 -3.75 14.05
C LEU A 209 -14.92 -4.92 13.98
N GLY A 210 -14.50 -6.15 14.25
CA GLY A 210 -15.34 -7.33 14.08
C GLY A 210 -15.64 -7.68 12.63
N LEU A 211 -14.78 -7.28 11.70
CA LEU A 211 -14.89 -7.53 10.27
C LEU A 211 -13.98 -8.67 9.80
N LEU A 212 -13.06 -9.15 10.64
CA LEU A 212 -12.04 -10.12 10.22
C LEU A 212 -12.64 -11.42 9.64
N GLU A 213 -13.74 -11.90 10.21
CA GLU A 213 -14.40 -13.14 9.77
C GLU A 213 -14.81 -13.11 8.29
N ILE A 214 -15.14 -11.92 7.76
CA ILE A 214 -15.47 -11.70 6.35
C ILE A 214 -14.37 -12.22 5.43
N TRP A 215 -13.10 -12.15 5.84
CA TRP A 215 -11.96 -12.65 5.08
C TRP A 215 -11.34 -13.94 5.63
N THR A 216 -11.57 -14.33 6.89
CA THR A 216 -11.02 -15.60 7.41
C THR A 216 -11.95 -16.80 7.23
N ALA A 217 -13.23 -16.59 6.94
CA ALA A 217 -14.15 -17.67 6.65
C ALA A 217 -13.66 -18.49 5.44
N GLY A 218 -13.45 -19.80 5.65
CA GLY A 218 -12.89 -20.70 4.65
C GLY A 218 -11.38 -20.60 4.43
N ARG A 219 -10.64 -19.90 5.31
CA ARG A 219 -9.19 -19.73 5.26
C ARG A 219 -8.52 -20.17 6.57
N PRO A 220 -8.47 -21.49 6.84
CA PRO A 220 -7.96 -22.02 8.11
C PRO A 220 -6.49 -21.69 8.35
N ALA A 221 -5.63 -21.66 7.32
CA ALA A 221 -4.21 -21.38 7.50
C ALA A 221 -3.99 -19.93 7.92
N THR A 222 -4.71 -18.99 7.29
CA THR A 222 -4.76 -17.57 7.65
C THR A 222 -5.25 -17.36 9.07
N LEU A 223 -6.32 -18.07 9.48
CA LEU A 223 -6.82 -17.99 10.84
C LEU A 223 -5.78 -18.50 11.85
N ALA A 224 -5.09 -19.61 11.56
CA ALA A 224 -4.04 -20.14 12.41
C ALA A 224 -2.84 -19.17 12.53
N TRP A 225 -2.41 -18.57 11.43
CA TRP A 225 -1.41 -17.49 11.42
C TRP A 225 -1.84 -16.32 12.30
N TRP A 226 -3.10 -15.88 12.18
CA TRP A 226 -3.61 -14.77 12.99
C TRP A 226 -3.57 -15.10 14.48
N GLN A 227 -3.98 -16.31 14.88
CA GLN A 227 -3.93 -16.75 16.28
C GLN A 227 -2.49 -16.75 16.82
N ARG A 228 -1.51 -17.21 16.03
CA ARG A 228 -0.09 -17.15 16.41
C ARG A 228 0.38 -15.71 16.53
N ALA A 229 0.08 -14.85 15.56
CA ALA A 229 0.49 -13.45 15.54
C ALA A 229 -0.02 -12.68 16.77
N ARG A 230 -1.31 -12.80 17.11
CA ARG A 230 -1.90 -12.11 18.27
C ARG A 230 -1.45 -12.66 19.63
N ALA A 231 -0.93 -13.88 19.67
CA ALA A 231 -0.44 -14.49 20.90
C ALA A 231 0.95 -13.96 21.32
N ARG A 232 1.71 -13.39 20.38
CA ARG A 232 3.07 -12.85 20.61
C ARG A 232 3.06 -11.78 21.70
N SER A 233 4.11 -11.76 22.51
CA SER A 233 4.31 -10.74 23.56
C SER A 233 4.44 -9.34 22.96
N SER A 234 5.14 -9.21 21.84
CA SER A 234 5.27 -7.96 21.07
C SER A 234 3.91 -7.43 20.60
N PHE A 235 3.04 -8.29 20.06
CA PHE A 235 1.69 -7.92 19.67
C PHE A 235 0.91 -7.38 20.87
N LYS A 236 0.98 -8.08 22.01
CA LYS A 236 0.32 -7.66 23.24
C LYS A 236 0.85 -6.32 23.75
N ALA A 237 2.17 -6.11 23.73
CA ALA A 237 2.79 -4.88 24.20
C ALA A 237 2.58 -3.67 23.26
N ALA A 238 2.62 -3.91 21.94
CA ALA A 238 2.65 -2.85 20.94
C ALA A 238 1.28 -2.52 20.33
N ILE A 239 0.35 -3.48 20.30
CA ILE A 239 -0.93 -3.37 19.59
C ILE A 239 -2.10 -3.38 20.56
N SER A 240 -2.32 -4.47 21.29
CA SER A 240 -3.52 -4.59 22.13
C SER A 240 -3.39 -3.90 23.48
N GLY A 241 -2.22 -3.96 24.11
CA GLY A 241 -1.97 -3.36 25.43
C GLY A 241 -2.14 -1.84 25.49
N PRO A 242 -1.73 -1.09 24.46
CA PRO A 242 -1.95 0.36 24.41
C PRO A 242 -3.42 0.78 24.17
N LEU A 243 -4.33 -0.14 23.89
CA LEU A 243 -5.74 0.15 23.64
C LEU A 243 -6.57 -0.11 24.91
N SER A 244 -7.41 0.84 25.28
CA SER A 244 -8.38 0.66 26.37
C SER A 244 -9.54 -0.25 25.95
N ALA A 245 -10.17 -0.90 26.93
CA ALA A 245 -11.37 -1.72 26.67
C ALA A 245 -12.49 -0.91 25.99
N ASP A 246 -12.69 0.35 26.39
CA ASP A 246 -13.68 1.25 25.81
C ASP A 246 -13.40 1.61 24.35
N GLU A 247 -12.12 1.76 23.98
CA GLU A 247 -11.72 1.96 22.59
C GLU A 247 -12.01 0.72 21.74
N VAL A 248 -11.69 -0.47 22.24
CA VAL A 248 -11.98 -1.73 21.54
C VAL A 248 -13.49 -1.92 21.38
N GLU A 249 -14.28 -1.70 22.42
CA GLU A 249 -15.74 -1.83 22.35
C GLU A 249 -16.37 -0.80 21.39
N ARG A 250 -15.84 0.43 21.35
CA ARG A 250 -16.27 1.44 20.38
C ARG A 250 -15.94 1.03 18.94
N MET A 251 -14.76 0.44 18.70
CA MET A 251 -14.40 -0.13 17.40
C MET A 251 -15.37 -1.25 17.01
N ARG A 252 -15.65 -2.16 17.94
CA ARG A 252 -16.56 -3.30 17.71
C ARG A 252 -17.96 -2.84 17.31
N ARG A 253 -18.56 -1.92 18.06
CA ARG A 253 -19.87 -1.33 17.73
C ARG A 253 -19.87 -0.58 16.41
N SER A 254 -18.77 0.10 16.09
CA SER A 254 -18.66 0.84 14.84
C SER A 254 -18.59 -0.08 13.62
N GLY A 255 -17.81 -1.15 13.69
CA GLY A 255 -17.70 -2.12 12.61
C GLY A 255 -18.95 -2.96 12.42
N ALA A 256 -19.70 -3.27 13.49
CA ALA A 256 -20.99 -3.94 13.39
C ALA A 256 -21.99 -3.21 12.45
N ARG A 257 -21.96 -1.87 12.41
CA ARG A 257 -22.83 -1.06 11.53
C ARG A 257 -22.51 -1.21 10.04
N VAL A 258 -21.28 -1.57 9.69
CA VAL A 258 -20.82 -1.68 8.30
C VAL A 258 -20.60 -3.13 7.86
N HIS A 259 -20.74 -4.09 8.78
CA HIS A 259 -20.40 -5.49 8.55
C HIS A 259 -21.10 -6.09 7.33
N GLU A 260 -22.43 -6.02 7.27
CA GLU A 260 -23.21 -6.59 6.16
C GLU A 260 -22.82 -5.96 4.83
N ARG A 261 -22.60 -4.63 4.81
CA ARG A 261 -22.23 -3.94 3.57
C ARG A 261 -20.82 -4.30 3.11
N VAL A 262 -19.86 -4.40 4.02
CA VAL A 262 -18.48 -4.87 3.71
C VAL A 262 -18.51 -6.30 3.17
N ALA A 263 -19.31 -7.19 3.76
CA ALA A 263 -19.48 -8.56 3.30
C ALA A 263 -20.10 -8.60 1.88
N ALA A 264 -21.10 -7.77 1.60
CA ALA A 264 -21.70 -7.65 0.27
C ALA A 264 -20.68 -7.16 -0.77
N ILE A 265 -19.93 -6.08 -0.47
CA ILE A 265 -18.87 -5.55 -1.35
C ILE A 265 -17.81 -6.63 -1.62
N ARG A 266 -17.40 -7.41 -0.60
CA ARG A 266 -16.47 -8.52 -0.79
C ARG A 266 -17.05 -9.56 -1.75
N GLY A 267 -18.33 -9.91 -1.59
CA GLY A 267 -19.04 -10.81 -2.49
C GLY A 267 -18.98 -10.35 -3.94
N GLU A 268 -19.29 -9.07 -4.19
CA GLU A 268 -19.19 -8.42 -5.50
C GLU A 268 -17.76 -8.49 -6.06
N CYS A 269 -16.75 -8.16 -5.25
CA CYS A 269 -15.33 -8.26 -5.64
C CYS A 269 -14.93 -9.69 -6.03
N VAL A 270 -15.34 -10.70 -5.26
CA VAL A 270 -15.03 -12.10 -5.56
C VAL A 270 -15.68 -12.55 -6.87
N GLN A 271 -16.92 -12.15 -7.14
CA GLN A 271 -17.59 -12.46 -8.40
C GLN A 271 -16.88 -11.79 -9.58
N MET A 272 -16.51 -10.52 -9.44
CA MET A 272 -15.74 -9.80 -10.46
C MET A 272 -14.39 -10.47 -10.75
N LEU A 273 -13.64 -10.86 -9.71
CA LEU A 273 -12.36 -11.56 -9.84
C LEU A 273 -12.48 -12.94 -10.49
N LYS A 274 -13.59 -13.65 -10.26
CA LYS A 274 -13.92 -14.92 -10.94
C LYS A 274 -14.27 -14.68 -12.41
N ALA A 275 -15.04 -13.63 -12.71
CA ALA A 275 -15.44 -13.27 -14.07
C ALA A 275 -14.28 -12.74 -14.93
N ALA A 276 -13.25 -12.14 -14.32
CA ALA A 276 -12.10 -11.54 -15.00
C ALA A 276 -11.13 -12.54 -15.69
N LYS A 277 -11.47 -13.84 -15.80
CA LYS A 277 -10.55 -14.91 -16.25
C LYS A 277 -11.04 -15.68 -17.48
N PRO A 278 -10.94 -15.08 -18.67
CA PRO A 278 -10.20 -15.80 -19.74
C PRO A 278 -8.99 -15.03 -20.30
N GLY A 279 -9.06 -13.70 -20.42
CA GLY A 279 -8.06 -12.90 -21.16
C GLY A 279 -6.67 -12.85 -20.51
N TRP A 280 -6.60 -12.67 -19.19
CA TRP A 280 -5.32 -12.57 -18.48
C TRP A 280 -4.56 -13.90 -18.37
N ARG A 281 -5.29 -15.03 -18.28
CA ARG A 281 -4.67 -16.36 -18.38
C ARG A 281 -4.08 -16.57 -19.77
N ARG A 282 -4.83 -16.19 -20.82
CA ARG A 282 -4.35 -16.26 -22.20
C ARG A 282 -3.12 -15.38 -22.44
N ILE A 283 -3.04 -14.20 -21.83
CA ILE A 283 -1.85 -13.34 -21.91
C ILE A 283 -0.65 -13.99 -21.22
N ILE A 284 -0.83 -14.57 -20.03
CA ILE A 284 0.27 -15.26 -19.30
C ILE A 284 0.72 -16.52 -20.05
N GLU A 285 -0.20 -17.27 -20.66
CA GLU A 285 0.10 -18.43 -21.51
C GLU A 285 0.84 -18.00 -22.79
N LEU A 286 0.36 -16.97 -23.49
CA LEU A 286 1.02 -16.43 -24.68
C LEU A 286 2.43 -15.89 -24.35
N LEU A 287 2.61 -15.28 -23.19
CA LEU A 287 3.92 -14.83 -22.72
C LEU A 287 4.83 -16.02 -22.36
N ARG A 288 4.28 -17.10 -21.79
CA ARG A 288 5.03 -18.32 -21.49
C ARG A 288 5.46 -19.07 -22.76
N ASP A 289 4.57 -19.14 -23.74
CA ASP A 289 4.85 -19.76 -25.04
C ASP A 289 5.85 -18.92 -25.85
N ALA A 290 5.74 -17.59 -25.79
CA ALA A 290 6.69 -16.68 -26.44
C ALA A 290 8.07 -16.65 -25.78
N LEU A 291 8.16 -16.99 -24.49
CA LEU A 291 9.41 -17.05 -23.72
C LEU A 291 10.01 -18.46 -23.63
N GLY A 292 9.42 -19.44 -24.33
CA GLY A 292 9.88 -20.83 -24.32
C GLY A 292 9.55 -21.53 -23.00
N GLY A 293 8.54 -22.41 -23.02
CA GLY A 293 8.28 -23.35 -21.93
C GLY A 293 9.47 -24.28 -21.63
N PRO A 294 9.39 -25.10 -20.57
CA PRO A 294 10.52 -25.63 -19.79
C PRO A 294 11.47 -26.61 -20.50
N ASP A 295 11.31 -26.85 -21.80
CA ASP A 295 12.13 -27.78 -22.59
C ASP A 295 12.91 -27.09 -23.73
N GLY A 296 13.09 -25.77 -23.64
CA GLY A 296 13.95 -25.01 -24.56
C GLY A 296 15.43 -25.21 -24.23
N ASP A 297 16.08 -26.08 -25.00
CA ASP A 297 17.52 -26.39 -24.98
C ASP A 297 18.39 -25.12 -24.85
N VAL A 298 19.24 -25.07 -23.83
CA VAL A 298 19.96 -23.86 -23.38
C VAL A 298 21.22 -23.56 -24.20
N ASP A 299 21.46 -24.29 -25.30
CA ASP A 299 22.75 -24.30 -26.01
C ASP A 299 22.80 -23.47 -27.31
N GLU A 300 21.75 -22.74 -27.68
CA GLU A 300 21.77 -21.86 -28.86
C GLU A 300 21.43 -20.39 -28.54
N LEU A 301 22.32 -19.73 -27.80
CA LEU A 301 22.44 -18.27 -27.86
C LEU A 301 23.84 -17.88 -28.34
N ARG A 302 24.03 -17.94 -29.66
CA ARG A 302 25.15 -17.24 -30.32
C ARG A 302 24.79 -15.77 -30.54
N PRO A 303 25.71 -14.83 -30.29
CA PRO A 303 25.47 -13.41 -30.54
C PRO A 303 25.46 -13.14 -32.06
N GLN A 304 24.29 -12.77 -32.60
CA GLN A 304 24.20 -12.19 -33.94
C GLN A 304 24.48 -10.67 -33.88
N GLN A 305 25.28 -10.22 -34.83
CA GLN A 305 25.91 -8.90 -34.98
C GLN A 305 24.96 -7.67 -35.03
N PRO A 306 25.50 -6.44 -34.83
CA PRO A 306 24.70 -5.23 -34.66
C PRO A 306 24.03 -4.75 -35.95
N LEU A 307 22.75 -4.37 -35.86
CA LEU A 307 21.98 -3.76 -36.93
C LEU A 307 22.50 -2.34 -37.23
N GLY A 308 23.23 -2.19 -38.33
CA GLY A 308 23.50 -0.90 -38.97
C GLY A 308 22.25 -0.41 -39.70
N VAL A 309 21.75 0.77 -39.32
CA VAL A 309 20.64 1.45 -40.02
C VAL A 309 21.22 2.54 -40.91
N ALA A 310 20.99 2.45 -42.22
CA ALA A 310 21.16 3.56 -43.16
C ALA A 310 19.77 4.01 -43.66
N PRO A 311 19.49 5.32 -43.79
CA PRO A 311 18.16 5.79 -44.17
C PRO A 311 18.02 5.81 -45.70
N ARG A 312 16.84 5.40 -46.20
CA ARG A 312 16.40 5.73 -47.57
C ARG A 312 15.14 6.58 -47.48
N ILE A 313 15.25 7.82 -47.98
CA ILE A 313 14.13 8.71 -48.29
C ILE A 313 13.71 8.42 -49.73
N ALA A 314 12.40 8.43 -50.03
CA ALA A 314 11.89 8.62 -51.39
C ALA A 314 10.63 9.53 -51.39
N PRO A 315 10.43 10.38 -52.41
CA PRO A 315 9.46 11.47 -52.40
C PRO A 315 8.20 11.21 -53.24
N GLY A 316 7.08 11.84 -52.85
CA GLY A 316 5.94 12.22 -53.72
C GLY A 316 5.02 11.09 -54.22
N VAL A 317 3.71 11.22 -53.94
CA VAL A 317 2.56 11.08 -54.87
C VAL A 317 1.25 11.16 -54.06
N GLU A 318 0.27 11.83 -54.66
CA GLU A 318 -0.97 12.39 -54.12
C GLU A 318 -2.11 11.38 -53.81
N VAL A 319 -3.11 11.93 -53.12
CA VAL A 319 -4.39 11.35 -52.68
C VAL A 319 -5.35 11.15 -53.86
N ALA A 320 -6.09 10.04 -53.88
CA ALA A 320 -7.31 9.88 -54.68
C ALA A 320 -8.45 9.25 -53.87
N ALA A 321 -9.65 9.80 -54.08
CA ALA A 321 -10.88 9.60 -53.32
C ALA A 321 -11.74 8.43 -53.81
N GLY A 322 -12.62 7.93 -52.95
CA GLY A 322 -13.86 7.24 -53.35
C GLY A 322 -14.24 6.03 -52.50
N GLY A 323 -15.37 6.10 -51.78
CA GLY A 323 -16.08 4.90 -51.29
C GLY A 323 -16.75 5.00 -49.92
N VAL A 324 -17.96 5.57 -49.91
CA VAL A 324 -19.12 5.39 -48.99
C VAL A 324 -18.88 4.68 -47.63
N LEU A 325 -19.08 5.45 -46.55
CA LEU A 325 -19.30 4.96 -45.18
C LEU A 325 -20.73 4.40 -45.04
N ASP A 326 -20.86 3.11 -44.71
CA ASP A 326 -22.06 2.58 -44.05
C ASP A 326 -21.82 2.59 -42.54
N ALA A 327 -22.58 3.43 -41.85
CA ALA A 327 -22.49 3.64 -40.42
C ALA A 327 -23.47 2.69 -39.70
N ARG A 328 -23.07 1.43 -39.55
CA ARG A 328 -23.60 0.46 -38.57
C ARG A 328 -22.87 -0.88 -38.70
N GLU A 329 -21.71 -1.00 -38.05
CA GLU A 329 -21.35 -2.21 -37.30
C GLU A 329 -20.11 -1.93 -36.43
N HIS A 330 -20.27 -2.15 -35.13
CA HIS A 330 -19.34 -1.79 -34.07
C HIS A 330 -18.46 -2.99 -33.69
N ALA A 331 -17.14 -2.80 -33.69
CA ALA A 331 -16.23 -3.32 -32.67
C ALA A 331 -14.92 -2.53 -32.73
N ALA A 332 -14.78 -1.59 -31.81
CA ALA A 332 -13.59 -0.75 -31.67
C ALA A 332 -12.36 -1.61 -31.30
N GLU A 333 -11.29 -1.46 -32.08
CA GLU A 333 -9.93 -1.85 -31.73
C GLU A 333 -9.50 -1.17 -30.43
N ILE A 334 -9.25 -1.94 -29.38
CA ILE A 334 -8.50 -1.45 -28.22
C ILE A 334 -7.02 -1.46 -28.63
N ARG A 335 -6.49 -0.31 -29.06
CA ARG A 335 -5.04 -0.08 -29.11
C ARG A 335 -4.54 0.17 -27.69
N VAL A 336 -3.86 -0.83 -27.13
CA VAL A 336 -3.07 -0.68 -25.91
C VAL A 336 -1.84 0.16 -26.25
N VAL A 337 -1.82 1.42 -25.85
CA VAL A 337 -0.60 2.23 -25.85
C VAL A 337 0.16 1.90 -24.56
N VAL A 338 1.19 1.06 -24.68
CA VAL A 338 2.21 0.91 -23.63
C VAL A 338 3.14 2.10 -23.74
N VAL A 339 2.98 3.10 -22.86
CA VAL A 339 3.97 4.18 -22.73
C VAL A 339 5.13 3.64 -21.91
N GLY A 340 6.14 3.11 -22.60
CA GLY A 340 7.47 2.93 -22.05
C GLY A 340 8.21 4.28 -22.13
N HIS A 341 8.65 4.82 -21.00
CA HIS A 341 9.62 5.91 -21.01
C HIS A 341 10.98 5.38 -21.49
N VAL A 342 11.44 5.92 -22.61
CA VAL A 342 12.85 5.95 -23.00
C VAL A 342 13.27 7.41 -23.02
N LEU A 343 14.36 7.69 -22.32
CA LEU A 343 15.08 8.96 -22.29
C LEU A 343 15.78 9.21 -23.64
N GLY A 344 15.78 10.47 -24.08
CA GLY A 344 16.91 11.09 -24.79
C GLY A 344 16.94 10.98 -26.32
N ASP A 345 16.58 12.10 -26.96
CA ASP A 345 17.17 12.72 -28.18
C ASP A 345 16.04 13.59 -28.75
N GLY A 346 15.97 14.92 -28.61
CA GLY A 346 17.00 15.94 -28.61
C GLY A 346 16.59 16.93 -29.71
N ASP A 347 16.05 18.10 -29.36
CA ASP A 347 16.16 19.27 -30.23
C ASP A 347 16.15 20.56 -29.38
N VAL A 348 17.35 20.88 -28.88
CA VAL A 348 17.68 22.17 -28.29
C VAL A 348 18.03 23.11 -29.44
N ARG A 349 17.21 24.14 -29.66
CA ARG A 349 17.65 25.33 -30.40
C ARG A 349 18.23 26.36 -29.43
N PRO A 350 19.34 27.02 -29.78
CA PRO A 350 20.00 27.97 -28.88
C PRO A 350 19.28 29.33 -28.94
N ALA A 351 18.95 29.88 -27.78
CA ALA A 351 18.69 31.30 -27.63
C ALA A 351 19.71 31.86 -26.63
N ALA A 352 20.39 32.91 -27.09
CA ALA A 352 21.54 33.54 -26.46
C ALA A 352 21.18 34.31 -25.19
N ALA A 353 22.23 34.57 -24.41
CA ALA A 353 22.25 35.23 -23.11
C ALA A 353 21.55 36.59 -23.04
N GLY A 354 21.02 36.89 -21.85
CA GLY A 354 20.60 38.22 -21.42
C GLY A 354 20.09 38.19 -19.98
N ASP A 355 20.77 38.94 -19.12
CA ASP A 355 20.45 39.18 -17.70
C ASP A 355 19.00 39.63 -17.44
N GLU A 356 18.41 39.20 -16.32
CA GLU A 356 17.86 40.06 -15.25
C GLU A 356 16.79 39.37 -14.38
N CYS A 357 17.00 39.48 -13.07
CA CYS A 357 16.03 39.76 -11.99
C CYS A 357 14.63 39.07 -11.92
N ALA A 358 14.45 38.38 -10.79
CA ALA A 358 13.36 38.54 -9.80
C ALA A 358 11.90 38.76 -10.28
N ARG A 359 11.02 37.80 -9.97
CA ARG A 359 9.81 37.94 -9.11
C ARG A 359 8.84 36.75 -9.28
N ALA A 360 8.34 36.29 -8.13
CA ALA A 360 6.96 35.81 -7.86
C ALA A 360 6.30 34.79 -8.81
N LEU A 361 6.13 33.55 -8.33
CA LEU A 361 4.86 33.04 -7.75
C LEU A 361 5.07 31.65 -7.13
#